data_AF-A0A3B4YDK8-F1
#
_entry.id   AF-A0A3B4YDK8-F1
#
_cell.length_a   1.000
_cell.length_b   1.000
_cell.length_c   1.000
_cell.angle_alpha   90.00
_cell.angle_beta   90.00
_cell.angle_gamma   90.00
#
_symmetry.space_group_name_H-M   'P 1'
#
loop_
_entity.id
_entity.type
_entity.pdbx_description
1 polymer ?
#
loop_
_entity_poly.entity_id
_entity_poly.type
_entity_poly.pdbx_seq_one_letter_code
_entity_poly.pdbx_strand_id
1 'polypeptide(L)'
;WLQHLLEMAKILNHPRVYAFLHVPVQSASDSVLMDMKREYCADDFKRVVDFLKERVPGITIATDIICGFPGETEEDFQETIDLVKCYRFPSLFINQFYPRPGTPAAKMEQVPAHVKKQRTKELSHLFHSYNPYDHKVGERQHVLVTEESFDAQYYVAHNKFYEQVLVPKRAEFKGKMIEVDIYEAGKHFLRGQPVEDSKPFTPSIAAPLRKGEVSGLMQVNTHTHTCTQIQSS
;
A
#
# COMPACT_ATOMS: atom_id res chain seq x y z
N TRP A 1 16.55 5.36 3.17
CA TRP A 1 15.10 5.35 2.93
C TRP A 1 14.56 6.73 2.53
N LEU A 2 14.67 7.76 3.37
CA LEU A 2 14.12 9.09 3.06
C LEU A 2 14.67 9.73 1.77
N GLN A 3 15.95 9.48 1.44
CA GLN A 3 16.62 10.07 0.26
C GLN A 3 16.01 9.67 -1.08
N HIS A 4 15.23 8.59 -1.15
CA HIS A 4 14.64 8.09 -2.39
C HIS A 4 13.13 8.30 -2.49
N LEU A 5 12.51 9.02 -1.54
CA LEU A 5 11.06 9.21 -1.50
C LEU A 5 10.51 9.85 -2.79
N LEU A 6 11.25 10.80 -3.38
CA LEU A 6 10.86 11.42 -4.64
C LEU A 6 10.79 10.40 -5.78
N GLU A 7 11.79 9.52 -5.89
CA GLU A 7 11.83 8.48 -6.93
C GLU A 7 10.76 7.41 -6.68
N MET A 8 10.52 7.05 -5.41
CA MET A 8 9.41 6.16 -5.04
C MET A 8 8.06 6.75 -5.45
N ALA A 9 7.82 8.04 -5.17
CA ALA A 9 6.59 8.71 -5.57
C ALA A 9 6.42 8.74 -7.10
N LYS A 10 7.49 8.96 -7.87
CA LYS A 10 7.46 8.87 -9.33
C LYS A 10 7.07 7.47 -9.81
N ILE A 11 7.66 6.42 -9.21
CA ILE A 11 7.38 5.03 -9.55
C ILE A 11 5.91 4.68 -9.24
N LEU A 12 5.42 5.05 -8.06
CA LEU A 12 4.04 4.73 -7.63
C LEU A 12 2.98 5.49 -8.44
N ASN A 13 3.30 6.67 -8.96
CA ASN A 13 2.44 7.39 -9.90
C ASN A 13 2.45 6.77 -11.31
N HIS A 14 3.44 5.95 -11.67
CA HIS A 14 3.52 5.38 -13.01
C HIS A 14 2.27 4.52 -13.30
N PRO A 15 1.54 4.72 -14.42
CA PRO A 15 0.25 4.06 -14.69
C PRO A 15 0.22 2.54 -14.48
N ARG A 16 1.31 1.86 -14.84
CA ARG A 16 1.48 0.39 -14.73
C ARG A 16 1.95 -0.15 -13.36
N VAL A 17 2.12 0.70 -12.36
CA VAL A 17 2.56 0.29 -11.01
C VAL A 17 1.40 0.51 -10.04
N TYR A 18 1.11 -0.40 -9.12
CA TYR A 18 0.09 -0.11 -8.12
C TYR A 18 0.55 1.04 -7.20
N ALA A 19 -0.34 1.98 -6.93
CA ALA A 19 -0.17 2.98 -5.87
C ALA A 19 -0.54 2.35 -4.52
N PHE A 20 0.22 1.31 -4.16
CA PHE A 20 0.10 0.55 -2.93
C PHE A 20 1.50 0.31 -2.38
N LEU A 21 1.69 0.50 -1.08
CA LEU A 21 2.96 0.22 -0.43
C LEU A 21 2.74 -0.39 0.95
N HIS A 22 3.42 -1.50 1.22
CA HIS A 22 3.48 -2.08 2.55
C HIS A 22 4.73 -1.58 3.28
N VAL A 23 4.54 -0.75 4.32
CA VAL A 23 5.63 -0.20 5.12
C VAL A 23 5.45 -0.65 6.58
N PRO A 24 6.19 -1.65 7.07
CA PRO A 24 6.04 -2.15 8.43
C PRO A 24 6.56 -1.15 9.47
N VAL A 25 5.68 -0.54 10.27
CA VAL A 25 6.09 0.34 11.37
C VAL A 25 6.48 -0.49 12.60
N GLN A 26 5.73 -1.57 12.86
CA GLN A 26 5.88 -2.53 13.95
C GLN A 26 5.50 -1.99 15.34
N SER A 27 5.96 -0.81 15.71
CA SER A 27 5.54 -0.06 16.91
C SER A 27 5.67 1.43 16.62
N ALA A 28 4.87 2.28 17.27
CA ALA A 28 5.05 3.73 17.19
C ALA A 28 5.92 4.30 18.32
N SER A 29 6.42 3.47 19.24
CA SER A 29 7.36 3.88 20.29
C SER A 29 8.80 3.72 19.84
N ASP A 30 9.56 4.82 19.92
CA ASP A 30 10.99 4.82 19.58
C ASP A 30 11.80 3.93 20.51
N SER A 31 11.40 3.79 21.79
CA SER A 31 12.05 2.88 22.73
C SER A 31 11.87 1.43 22.28
N VAL A 32 10.63 1.05 21.95
CA VAL A 32 10.33 -0.30 21.46
C VAL A 32 11.01 -0.57 20.12
N LEU A 33 11.00 0.41 19.19
CA LEU A 33 11.69 0.30 17.91
C LEU A 33 13.20 0.09 18.07
N MET A 34 13.83 0.80 19.01
CA MET A 34 15.25 0.64 19.33
C MET A 34 15.55 -0.75 19.90
N ASP A 35 14.68 -1.27 20.77
CA ASP A 35 14.83 -2.63 21.31
C ASP A 35 14.62 -3.71 20.25
N MET A 36 13.73 -3.45 19.28
CA MET A 36 13.55 -4.25 18.06
C MET A 36 14.71 -4.13 17.06
N LYS A 37 15.73 -3.31 17.36
CA LYS A 37 16.89 -3.03 16.48
C LYS A 37 16.47 -2.42 15.13
N ARG A 38 15.47 -1.55 15.14
CA ARG A 38 15.10 -0.74 13.97
C ARG A 38 16.03 0.46 13.85
N GLU A 39 16.41 0.78 12.62
CA GLU A 39 17.27 1.93 12.28
C GLU A 39 16.45 3.17 11.88
N TYR A 40 15.21 3.25 12.38
CA TYR A 40 14.26 4.33 12.11
C TYR A 40 13.43 4.61 13.36
N CYS A 41 12.93 5.84 13.47
CA CYS A 41 11.97 6.24 14.50
C CYS A 41 10.53 6.32 13.95
N ALA A 42 9.56 6.50 14.83
CA ALA A 42 8.17 6.71 14.46
C ALA A 42 7.99 7.96 13.59
N ASP A 43 8.77 9.02 13.83
CA ASP A 43 8.73 10.23 13.01
C ASP A 43 9.29 10.02 11.60
N ASP A 44 10.27 9.14 11.41
CA ASP A 44 10.73 8.76 10.08
C ASP A 44 9.61 8.04 9.31
N PHE A 45 8.89 7.13 9.97
CA PHE A 45 7.72 6.47 9.38
C PHE A 45 6.64 7.49 8.99
N LYS A 46 6.27 8.41 9.90
CA LYS A 46 5.30 9.48 9.62
C LYS A 46 5.72 10.30 8.40
N ARG A 47 6.98 10.74 8.33
CA ARG A 47 7.54 11.47 7.18
C ARG A 47 7.37 10.72 5.87
N VAL A 48 7.64 9.41 5.86
CA VAL A 48 7.43 8.55 4.67
C VAL A 48 5.96 8.55 4.27
N VAL A 49 5.06 8.28 5.22
CA VAL A 49 3.62 8.18 4.96
C VAL A 49 3.05 9.52 4.48
N ASP A 50 3.34 10.61 5.16
CA ASP A 50 2.86 11.95 4.83
C ASP A 50 3.34 12.39 3.44
N PHE A 51 4.63 12.20 3.16
CA PHE A 51 5.20 12.53 1.86
C PHE A 51 4.53 11.74 0.73
N LEU A 52 4.30 10.44 0.92
CA LEU A 52 3.68 9.60 -0.09
C LEU A 52 2.20 9.93 -0.27
N LYS A 53 1.45 10.20 0.80
CA LYS A 53 0.03 10.61 0.72
C LYS A 53 -0.13 11.96 0.00
N GLU A 54 0.83 12.88 0.19
CA GLU A 54 0.84 14.17 -0.52
C GLU A 54 1.18 14.00 -2.01
N ARG A 55 2.20 13.18 -2.35
CA ARG A 55 2.76 13.09 -3.70
C ARG A 55 2.15 11.99 -4.58
N VAL A 56 1.43 11.04 -3.99
CA VAL A 56 0.79 9.93 -4.70
C VAL A 56 -0.69 9.89 -4.28
N PRO A 57 -1.54 10.71 -4.92
CA PRO A 57 -2.95 10.80 -4.54
C PRO A 57 -3.65 9.44 -4.56
N GLY A 58 -4.32 9.11 -3.46
CA GLY A 58 -5.05 7.86 -3.29
C GLY A 58 -4.20 6.65 -2.89
N ILE A 59 -2.88 6.81 -2.65
CA ILE A 59 -2.02 5.69 -2.25
C ILE A 59 -2.56 4.92 -1.04
N THR A 60 -2.58 3.59 -1.17
CA THR A 60 -2.87 2.70 -0.05
C THR A 60 -1.57 2.34 0.66
N ILE A 61 -1.48 2.70 1.94
CA ILE A 61 -0.40 2.26 2.83
C ILE A 61 -0.92 1.14 3.72
N ALA A 62 -0.31 -0.04 3.60
CA ALA A 62 -0.45 -1.12 4.56
C ALA A 62 0.69 -1.06 5.58
N THR A 63 0.45 -1.54 6.80
CA THR A 63 1.50 -1.66 7.82
C THR A 63 1.24 -2.84 8.76
N ASP A 64 2.30 -3.25 9.46
CA ASP A 64 2.26 -4.27 10.50
C ASP A 64 2.50 -3.61 11.86
N ILE A 65 1.82 -4.11 12.89
CA ILE A 65 2.05 -3.78 14.29
C ILE A 65 2.26 -5.07 15.08
N ILE A 66 3.25 -5.06 15.98
CA ILE A 66 3.52 -6.11 16.95
C ILE A 66 3.16 -5.58 18.33
N CYS A 67 2.11 -6.11 18.93
CA CYS A 67 1.71 -5.78 20.29
C CYS A 67 2.47 -6.63 21.31
N GLY A 68 2.92 -6.01 22.38
CA GLY A 68 3.50 -6.69 23.53
C GLY A 68 4.93 -7.15 23.30
N PHE A 69 5.72 -6.37 22.56
CA PHE A 69 7.15 -6.60 22.48
C PHE A 69 7.75 -6.56 23.90
N PRO A 70 8.77 -7.38 24.23
CA PRO A 70 9.35 -7.40 25.57
C PRO A 70 9.81 -6.00 26.01
N GLY A 71 9.39 -5.56 27.20
CA GLY A 71 9.63 -4.21 27.71
C GLY A 71 8.59 -3.15 27.33
N GLU A 72 7.63 -3.43 26.43
CA GLU A 72 6.60 -2.45 25.99
C GLU A 72 5.69 -2.01 27.16
N THR A 73 5.75 -0.72 27.48
CA THR A 73 4.93 -0.06 28.50
C THR A 73 3.53 0.28 27.99
N GLU A 74 2.68 0.85 28.85
CA GLU A 74 1.34 1.28 28.42
C GLU A 74 1.41 2.55 27.57
N GLU A 75 2.32 3.45 27.91
CA GLU A 75 2.61 4.67 27.17
C GLU A 75 3.07 4.35 25.74
N ASP A 76 3.98 3.36 25.59
CA ASP A 76 4.45 2.90 24.26
C ASP A 76 3.30 2.36 23.39
N PHE A 77 2.38 1.63 24.01
CA PHE A 77 1.21 1.10 23.31
C PHE A 77 0.23 2.23 22.94
N GLN A 78 0.06 3.23 23.80
CA GLN A 78 -0.80 4.37 23.52
C GLN A 78 -0.30 5.20 22.33
N GLU A 79 1.01 5.39 22.19
CA GLU A 79 1.62 6.01 21.00
C GLU A 79 1.24 5.25 19.71
N THR A 80 1.23 3.92 19.77
CA THR A 80 0.85 3.04 18.66
C THR A 80 -0.64 3.18 18.31
N ILE A 81 -1.50 3.26 19.32
CA ILE A 81 -2.93 3.53 19.16
C ILE A 81 -3.16 4.88 18.48
N ASP A 82 -2.44 5.92 18.91
CA ASP A 82 -2.61 7.28 18.37
C ASP A 82 -2.10 7.41 16.94
N LEU A 83 -1.04 6.69 16.56
CA LEU A 83 -0.61 6.55 15.17
C LEU A 83 -1.73 5.98 14.29
N VAL A 84 -2.38 4.89 14.74
CA VAL A 84 -3.47 4.26 13.96
C VAL A 84 -4.71 5.15 13.89
N LYS A 85 -5.06 5.87 14.97
CA LYS A 85 -6.14 6.87 14.95
C LYS A 85 -5.86 7.99 13.94
N CYS A 86 -4.61 8.46 13.88
CA CYS A 86 -4.19 9.54 12.99
C CYS A 86 -4.30 9.12 11.51
N TYR A 87 -3.73 7.97 11.15
CA TYR A 87 -3.63 7.58 9.74
C TYR A 87 -4.82 6.78 9.20
N ARG A 88 -5.59 6.11 10.08
CA ARG A 88 -6.73 5.25 9.73
C ARG A 88 -6.41 4.31 8.56
N PHE A 89 -5.33 3.54 8.70
CA PHE A 89 -4.81 2.67 7.65
C PHE A 89 -5.89 1.76 7.06
N PRO A 90 -5.97 1.62 5.71
CA PRO A 90 -6.92 0.71 5.08
C PRO A 90 -6.60 -0.76 5.32
N SER A 91 -5.31 -1.10 5.46
CA SER A 91 -4.81 -2.44 5.72
C SER A 91 -3.83 -2.41 6.88
N LEU A 92 -4.14 -3.16 7.95
CA LEU A 92 -3.35 -3.19 9.17
C LEU A 92 -3.22 -4.63 9.67
N PHE A 93 -1.99 -5.11 9.75
CA PHE A 93 -1.69 -6.45 10.27
C PHE A 93 -1.30 -6.35 11.75
N ILE A 94 -2.19 -6.82 12.62
CA ILE A 94 -1.99 -6.75 14.07
C ILE A 94 -1.57 -8.13 14.58
N ASN A 95 -0.35 -8.23 15.08
CA ASN A 95 0.23 -9.47 15.59
C ASN A 95 0.62 -9.34 17.05
N GLN A 96 0.57 -10.44 17.80
CA GLN A 96 1.16 -10.52 19.14
C GLN A 96 2.63 -10.90 19.04
N PHE A 97 3.48 -10.32 19.89
CA PHE A 97 4.85 -10.79 20.01
C PHE A 97 4.88 -12.24 20.52
N TYR A 98 5.61 -13.08 19.79
CA TYR A 98 5.91 -14.45 20.16
C TYR A 98 7.43 -14.64 20.26
N PRO A 99 7.98 -14.95 21.46
CA PRO A 99 9.42 -15.12 21.62
C PRO A 99 9.91 -16.34 20.83
N ARG A 100 10.93 -16.12 20.00
CA ARG A 100 11.59 -17.19 19.25
C ARG A 100 12.84 -17.66 20.00
N PRO A 101 13.00 -18.97 20.28
CA PRO A 101 14.18 -19.50 20.95
C PRO A 101 15.48 -19.01 20.31
N GLY A 102 16.45 -18.60 21.12
CA GLY A 102 17.76 -18.13 20.68
C GLY A 102 17.84 -16.64 20.31
N THR A 103 16.72 -15.91 20.26
CA THR A 103 16.73 -14.47 19.98
C THR A 103 17.02 -13.63 21.25
N PRO A 104 17.61 -12.43 21.13
CA PRO A 104 17.76 -11.51 22.26
C PRO A 104 16.43 -11.17 22.92
N ALA A 105 15.39 -10.93 22.11
CA ALA A 105 14.04 -10.62 22.60
C ALA A 105 13.42 -11.75 23.45
N ALA A 106 13.77 -13.02 23.21
CA ALA A 106 13.31 -14.13 24.04
C ALA A 106 13.92 -14.15 25.45
N LYS A 107 15.04 -13.42 25.68
CA LYS A 107 15.71 -13.31 26.98
C LYS A 107 15.30 -12.06 27.77
N MET A 108 14.59 -11.14 27.13
CA MET A 108 14.07 -9.92 27.76
C MET A 108 12.88 -10.22 28.66
N GLU A 109 12.55 -9.31 29.57
CA GLU A 109 11.35 -9.39 30.39
C GLU A 109 10.10 -9.33 29.50
N GLN A 110 9.31 -10.40 29.54
CA GLN A 110 8.17 -10.55 28.64
C GLN A 110 6.94 -9.82 29.18
N VAL A 111 6.22 -9.14 28.29
CA VAL A 111 4.89 -8.63 28.60
C VAL A 111 3.94 -9.80 28.89
N PRO A 112 3.18 -9.78 30.00
CA PRO A 112 2.25 -10.86 30.35
C PRO A 112 1.25 -11.16 29.24
N ALA A 113 0.94 -12.44 29.04
CA ALA A 113 0.07 -12.89 27.93
C ALA A 113 -1.31 -12.22 27.92
N HIS A 114 -1.89 -11.93 29.10
CA HIS A 114 -3.18 -11.25 29.19
C HIS A 114 -3.11 -9.80 28.69
N VAL A 115 -2.00 -9.08 28.96
CA VAL A 115 -1.76 -7.72 28.46
C VAL A 115 -1.60 -7.74 26.94
N LYS A 116 -0.80 -8.66 26.40
CA LYS A 116 -0.66 -8.81 24.93
C LYS A 116 -2.00 -9.05 24.24
N LYS A 117 -2.84 -9.91 24.84
CA LYS A 117 -4.20 -10.19 24.35
C LYS A 117 -5.11 -8.96 24.43
N GLN A 118 -5.05 -8.20 25.53
CA GLN A 118 -5.80 -6.96 25.70
C GLN A 118 -5.43 -5.94 24.62
N ARG A 119 -4.13 -5.65 24.46
CA ARG A 119 -3.61 -4.70 23.48
C ARG A 119 -4.00 -5.04 22.05
N THR A 120 -3.80 -6.29 21.65
CA THR A 120 -4.24 -6.75 20.32
C THR A 120 -5.75 -6.60 20.12
N LYS A 121 -6.56 -6.93 21.14
CA LYS A 121 -8.02 -6.76 21.07
C LYS A 121 -8.41 -5.28 20.92
N GLU A 122 -7.78 -4.40 21.69
CA GLU A 122 -8.03 -2.96 21.63
C GLU A 122 -7.68 -2.36 20.28
N LEU A 123 -6.47 -2.65 19.77
CA LEU A 123 -6.03 -2.18 18.47
C LEU A 123 -6.89 -2.76 17.33
N SER A 124 -7.32 -4.02 17.47
CA SER A 124 -8.26 -4.62 16.52
C SER A 124 -9.60 -3.91 16.57
N HIS A 125 -10.14 -3.61 17.75
CA HIS A 125 -11.39 -2.87 17.89
C HIS A 125 -11.28 -1.46 17.27
N LEU A 126 -10.18 -0.76 17.51
CA LEU A 126 -9.90 0.52 16.86
C LEU A 126 -9.89 0.37 15.34
N PHE A 127 -9.16 -0.61 14.81
CA PHE A 127 -9.13 -0.85 13.36
C PHE A 127 -10.53 -1.10 12.79
N HIS A 128 -11.37 -1.90 13.45
CA HIS A 128 -12.73 -2.17 12.99
C HIS A 128 -13.71 -1.00 13.21
N SER A 129 -13.36 0.00 14.02
CA SER A 129 -14.22 1.15 14.31
C SER A 129 -14.35 2.15 13.15
N TYR A 130 -13.50 2.02 12.11
CA TYR A 130 -13.52 2.90 10.96
C TYR A 130 -13.59 2.17 9.62
N ASN A 131 -14.24 2.81 8.65
CA ASN A 131 -14.24 2.38 7.26
C ASN A 131 -13.30 3.28 6.42
N PRO A 132 -12.24 2.72 5.81
CA PRO A 132 -11.28 3.53 5.06
C PRO A 132 -11.79 3.94 3.67
N TYR A 133 -12.79 3.25 3.12
CA TYR A 133 -13.17 3.37 1.71
C TYR A 133 -14.49 4.12 1.45
N ASP A 134 -15.16 4.67 2.46
CA ASP A 134 -16.47 5.34 2.29
C ASP A 134 -16.43 6.45 1.23
N HIS A 135 -15.31 7.16 1.15
CA HIS A 135 -15.09 8.25 0.19
C HIS A 135 -15.04 7.79 -1.28
N LYS A 136 -14.93 6.48 -1.54
CA LYS A 136 -14.88 5.87 -2.88
C LYS A 136 -16.25 5.65 -3.49
N VAL A 137 -17.31 5.65 -2.69
CA VAL A 137 -18.67 5.42 -3.20
C VAL A 137 -19.07 6.56 -4.13
N GLY A 138 -19.55 6.21 -5.32
CA GLY A 138 -19.86 7.15 -6.41
C GLY A 138 -18.68 7.43 -7.35
N GLU A 139 -17.48 6.93 -7.06
CA GLU A 139 -16.35 7.03 -8.01
C GLU A 139 -16.51 6.04 -9.16
N ARG A 140 -16.08 6.46 -10.35
CA ARG A 140 -15.87 5.58 -11.51
C ARG A 140 -14.40 5.16 -11.56
N GLN A 141 -14.14 3.85 -11.63
CA GLN A 141 -12.79 3.29 -11.53
C GLN A 141 -12.52 2.22 -12.58
N HIS A 142 -11.26 2.12 -12.97
CA HIS A 142 -10.76 0.99 -13.76
C HIS A 142 -10.23 -0.11 -12.84
N VAL A 143 -10.67 -1.34 -13.06
CA VAL A 143 -10.29 -2.49 -12.22
C VAL A 143 -9.85 -3.70 -13.06
N LEU A 144 -8.78 -4.37 -12.65
CA LEU A 144 -8.30 -5.60 -13.25
C LEU A 144 -8.95 -6.80 -12.58
N VAL A 145 -9.72 -7.59 -13.32
CA VAL A 145 -10.39 -8.80 -12.80
C VAL A 145 -9.41 -9.97 -12.80
N THR A 146 -9.09 -10.50 -11.62
CA THR A 146 -8.01 -11.49 -11.45
C THR A 146 -8.53 -12.86 -11.02
N GLU A 147 -9.41 -12.91 -10.03
CA GLU A 147 -9.75 -14.15 -9.33
C GLU A 147 -11.23 -14.25 -8.94
N GLU A 148 -11.62 -15.41 -8.41
CA GLU A 148 -12.96 -15.66 -7.89
C GLU A 148 -13.00 -15.41 -6.39
N SER A 149 -14.10 -14.84 -5.90
CA SER A 149 -14.31 -14.69 -4.46
C SER A 149 -14.40 -16.05 -3.77
N PHE A 150 -14.14 -16.08 -2.46
CA PHE A 150 -14.18 -17.32 -1.66
C PHE A 150 -15.54 -18.04 -1.71
N ASP A 151 -16.64 -17.27 -1.73
CA ASP A 151 -18.01 -17.78 -1.87
C ASP A 151 -18.44 -18.05 -3.34
N ALA A 152 -17.52 -17.84 -4.28
CA ALA A 152 -17.70 -17.96 -5.73
C ALA A 152 -18.83 -17.11 -6.34
N GLN A 153 -19.40 -16.16 -5.61
CA GLN A 153 -20.50 -15.29 -6.07
C GLN A 153 -20.02 -14.15 -6.97
N TYR A 154 -18.79 -13.67 -6.76
CA TYR A 154 -18.22 -12.52 -7.45
C TYR A 154 -16.89 -12.88 -8.10
N TYR A 155 -16.44 -12.03 -9.02
CA TYR A 155 -15.01 -11.90 -9.27
C TYR A 155 -14.41 -10.83 -8.36
N VAL A 156 -13.17 -11.06 -7.95
CA VAL A 156 -12.34 -10.06 -7.28
C VAL A 156 -11.51 -9.36 -8.34
N ALA A 157 -11.61 -8.04 -8.35
CA ALA A 157 -10.82 -7.16 -9.19
C ALA A 157 -9.99 -6.22 -8.33
N HIS A 158 -8.93 -5.64 -8.89
CA HIS A 158 -8.09 -4.66 -8.21
C HIS A 158 -8.00 -3.36 -8.98
N ASN A 159 -8.19 -2.24 -8.29
CA ASN A 159 -7.96 -0.92 -8.86
C ASN A 159 -6.47 -0.52 -8.77
N LYS A 160 -6.15 0.72 -9.18
CA LYS A 160 -4.81 1.31 -9.12
C LYS A 160 -4.17 1.26 -7.73
N PHE A 161 -4.97 1.28 -6.68
CA PHE A 161 -4.53 1.32 -5.27
C PHE A 161 -4.46 -0.08 -4.64
N TYR A 162 -4.60 -1.11 -5.47
CA TYR A 162 -4.65 -2.53 -5.08
C TYR A 162 -5.84 -2.89 -4.18
N GLU A 163 -6.84 -2.01 -4.08
CA GLU A 163 -8.07 -2.24 -3.32
C GLU A 163 -8.92 -3.29 -4.02
N GLN A 164 -9.53 -4.19 -3.24
CA GLN A 164 -10.41 -5.24 -3.77
C GLN A 164 -11.76 -4.65 -4.17
N VAL A 165 -12.16 -4.89 -5.41
CA VAL A 165 -13.46 -4.52 -5.96
C VAL A 165 -14.18 -5.77 -6.40
N LEU A 166 -15.29 -6.09 -5.74
CA LEU A 166 -16.16 -7.21 -6.10
C LEU A 166 -17.03 -6.80 -7.28
N VAL A 167 -17.01 -7.62 -8.33
CA VAL A 167 -17.77 -7.39 -9.57
C VAL A 167 -18.57 -8.63 -9.95
N PRO A 168 -19.72 -8.48 -10.63
CA PRO A 168 -20.51 -9.61 -11.10
C PRO A 168 -19.71 -10.54 -12.01
N LYS A 169 -19.96 -11.85 -11.91
CA LYS A 169 -19.30 -12.85 -12.75
C LYS A 169 -19.87 -12.82 -14.16
N ARG A 170 -19.07 -12.33 -15.11
CA ARG A 170 -19.29 -12.49 -16.55
C ARG A 170 -18.02 -13.07 -17.18
N ALA A 171 -18.16 -14.14 -17.94
CA ALA A 171 -17.01 -14.92 -18.43
C ALA A 171 -16.00 -14.06 -19.22
N GLU A 172 -16.48 -13.02 -19.90
CA GLU A 172 -15.67 -12.10 -20.66
C GLU A 172 -14.78 -11.17 -19.83
N PHE A 173 -14.98 -11.07 -18.50
CA PHE A 173 -14.25 -10.15 -17.63
C PHE A 173 -12.94 -10.72 -17.09
N LYS A 174 -12.85 -12.03 -16.84
CA LYS A 174 -11.69 -12.65 -16.18
C LYS A 174 -10.40 -12.35 -16.96
N GLY A 175 -9.40 -11.81 -16.29
CA GLY A 175 -8.10 -11.41 -16.88
C GLY A 175 -8.13 -10.10 -17.65
N LYS A 176 -9.20 -9.30 -17.57
CA LYS A 176 -9.33 -8.02 -18.28
C LYS A 176 -9.53 -6.85 -17.33
N MET A 177 -9.19 -5.66 -17.81
CA MET A 177 -9.59 -4.40 -17.23
C MET A 177 -11.04 -4.09 -17.62
N ILE A 178 -11.83 -3.65 -16.65
CA ILE A 178 -13.19 -3.14 -16.85
C ILE A 178 -13.36 -1.80 -16.12
N GLU A 179 -14.33 -1.01 -16.56
CA GLU A 179 -14.74 0.20 -15.87
C GLU A 179 -15.96 -0.11 -15.00
N VAL A 180 -15.94 0.37 -13.76
CA VAL A 180 -16.99 0.14 -12.77
C VAL A 180 -17.38 1.43 -12.06
N ASP A 181 -18.66 1.55 -11.73
CA ASP A 181 -19.18 2.53 -10.79
C ASP A 181 -19.22 1.90 -9.39
N ILE A 182 -18.50 2.49 -8.43
CA ILE A 182 -18.46 2.00 -7.05
C ILE A 182 -19.75 2.40 -6.32
N TYR A 183 -20.51 1.43 -5.83
CA TYR A 183 -21.80 1.68 -5.18
C TYR A 183 -21.83 1.28 -3.69
N GLU A 184 -20.86 0.51 -3.22
CA GLU A 184 -20.77 0.07 -1.83
C GLU A 184 -19.32 -0.01 -1.38
N ALA A 185 -19.05 0.36 -0.14
CA ALA A 185 -17.76 0.24 0.52
C ALA A 185 -17.91 -0.56 1.82
N GLY A 186 -17.30 -1.74 1.87
CA GLY A 186 -17.13 -2.53 3.08
C GLY A 186 -15.76 -2.29 3.72
N LYS A 187 -15.51 -2.90 4.89
CA LYS A 187 -14.25 -2.75 5.64
C LYS A 187 -13.00 -3.13 4.83
N HIS A 188 -13.12 -4.14 3.98
CA HIS A 188 -12.01 -4.76 3.25
C HIS A 188 -12.19 -4.79 1.72
N PHE A 189 -13.33 -4.30 1.23
CA PHE A 189 -13.67 -4.40 -0.19
C PHE A 189 -14.56 -3.23 -0.62
N LEU A 190 -14.61 -3.02 -1.92
CA LEU A 190 -15.60 -2.21 -2.62
C LEU A 190 -16.51 -3.12 -3.44
N ARG A 191 -17.72 -2.68 -3.77
CA ARG A 191 -18.51 -3.29 -4.85
C ARG A 191 -18.65 -2.32 -6.01
N GLY A 192 -18.35 -2.85 -7.20
CA GLY A 192 -18.42 -2.11 -8.45
C GLY A 192 -19.49 -2.71 -9.37
N GLN A 193 -20.33 -1.83 -9.94
CA GLN A 193 -21.22 -2.19 -11.02
C GLN A 193 -20.50 -1.92 -12.36
N PRO A 194 -20.32 -2.92 -13.24
CA PRO A 194 -19.72 -2.70 -14.55
C PRO A 194 -20.53 -1.71 -15.39
N VAL A 195 -19.84 -0.77 -16.02
CA VAL A 195 -20.46 0.21 -16.95
C VAL A 195 -20.84 -0.52 -18.23
N GLU A 196 -22.12 -0.49 -18.62
CA GLU A 196 -22.69 -1.32 -19.69
C GLU A 196 -22.01 -1.13 -21.05
N ASP A 197 -21.64 0.10 -21.39
CA ASP A 197 -20.99 0.42 -22.67
C ASP A 197 -19.46 0.26 -22.65
N SER A 198 -18.86 -0.01 -21.49
CA SER A 198 -17.42 -0.17 -21.37
C SER A 198 -17.00 -1.54 -21.93
N LYS A 199 -16.08 -1.53 -22.91
CA LYS A 199 -15.54 -2.77 -23.47
C LYS A 199 -14.38 -3.26 -22.60
N PRO A 200 -14.45 -4.49 -22.06
CA PRO A 200 -13.31 -5.08 -21.36
C PRO A 200 -12.07 -5.08 -22.25
N PHE A 201 -10.93 -4.64 -21.72
CA PHE A 201 -9.68 -4.57 -22.47
C PHE A 201 -8.55 -5.27 -21.72
N THR A 202 -7.59 -5.81 -22.46
CA THR A 202 -6.40 -6.41 -21.85
C THR A 202 -5.42 -5.30 -21.49
N PRO A 203 -4.86 -5.26 -20.27
CA PRO A 203 -3.90 -4.21 -19.84
C PRO A 203 -2.53 -4.23 -20.56
N SER A 204 -2.42 -4.85 -21.73
CA SER A 204 -1.17 -5.00 -22.49
C SER A 204 -1.40 -4.89 -24.00
N ILE A 205 -1.21 -3.69 -24.55
CA ILE A 205 -0.69 -3.47 -25.92
C ILE A 205 0.11 -2.15 -25.92
N ALA A 206 1.22 -2.08 -25.19
CA ALA A 206 2.33 -1.34 -25.79
C ALA A 206 2.99 -2.37 -26.72
N ALA A 207 3.17 -2.04 -28.00
CA ALA A 207 4.09 -2.81 -28.83
C ALA A 207 5.40 -2.96 -28.02
N PRO A 208 6.05 -4.14 -28.04
CA PRO A 208 7.32 -4.30 -27.35
C PRO A 208 8.21 -3.13 -27.74
N LEU A 209 8.75 -2.43 -26.74
CA LEU A 209 9.72 -1.37 -26.98
C LEU A 209 10.83 -1.92 -27.87
N ARG A 210 11.32 -1.11 -28.81
CA ARG A 210 12.42 -1.56 -29.66
C ARG A 210 13.62 -1.90 -28.77
N LYS A 211 14.44 -2.86 -29.17
CA LYS A 211 15.64 -3.25 -28.41
C LYS A 211 16.47 -2.01 -28.10
N GLY A 212 16.57 -1.63 -26.82
CA GLY A 212 17.27 -0.42 -26.36
C GLY A 212 16.37 0.72 -25.87
N GLU A 213 15.05 0.64 -26.05
CA GLU A 213 14.09 1.60 -25.49
C GLU A 213 13.58 1.14 -24.13
N VAL A 214 13.53 2.06 -23.17
CA VAL A 214 12.98 1.84 -21.82
C VAL A 214 11.80 2.79 -21.63
N SER A 215 10.63 2.25 -21.30
CA SER A 215 9.42 3.05 -21.08
C SER A 215 9.62 4.01 -19.92
N GLY A 216 9.28 5.28 -20.11
CA GLY A 216 9.19 6.28 -19.03
C GLY A 216 10.39 7.21 -18.86
N LEU A 217 11.42 7.14 -19.73
CA LEU A 217 12.45 8.17 -19.81
C LEU A 217 12.02 9.21 -20.86
N MET A 218 11.82 10.47 -20.45
CA MET A 218 11.69 11.56 -21.42
C MET A 218 13.02 11.70 -22.16
N GLN A 219 13.01 11.57 -23.48
CA GLN A 219 14.19 11.77 -24.31
C GLN A 219 14.68 13.21 -24.14
N VAL A 220 15.85 13.37 -23.53
CA VAL A 220 16.56 14.64 -23.48
C VAL A 220 17.08 14.89 -24.90
N ASN A 221 16.47 15.84 -25.61
CA ASN A 221 16.97 16.30 -26.91
C ASN A 221 18.33 16.98 -26.71
N THR A 222 19.41 16.30 -27.07
CA THR A 222 20.71 16.94 -27.31
C THR A 222 20.69 17.52 -28.72
N HIS A 223 20.49 18.83 -28.83
CA HIS A 223 20.75 19.55 -30.08
C HIS A 223 22.24 19.43 -30.44
N THR A 224 22.49 18.89 -31.64
CA THR A 224 23.79 18.79 -32.28
C THR A 224 24.30 20.18 -32.65
N HIS A 225 25.42 20.59 -32.03
CA HIS A 225 26.24 21.68 -32.55
C HIS A 225 26.94 21.21 -33.83
N THR A 226 26.57 21.78 -34.96
CA THR A 226 27.29 21.69 -36.23
C THR A 226 28.63 22.42 -36.11
N CYS A 227 29.74 21.69 -36.27
CA CYS A 227 31.07 22.27 -36.46
C CYS A 227 31.42 22.18 -37.96
N THR A 228 31.53 23.34 -38.58
CA THR A 228 31.85 23.60 -39.98
C THR A 228 33.25 23.06 -40.34
N GLN A 229 33.35 22.20 -41.34
CA GLN A 229 34.64 21.83 -41.94
C GLN A 229 35.17 22.98 -42.81
N ILE A 230 36.38 23.43 -42.49
CA ILE A 230 37.18 24.33 -43.29
C ILE A 230 37.95 23.48 -44.33
N GLN A 231 37.79 23.82 -45.61
CA GLN A 231 38.58 23.30 -46.72
C GLN A 231 40.01 23.85 -46.68
N SER A 232 41.00 23.02 -46.98
CA SER A 232 42.22 23.46 -47.66
C SER A 232 43.00 22.29 -48.27
N SER A 233 43.17 22.40 -49.60
CA SER A 233 44.22 21.83 -50.48
C SER A 233 44.19 20.35 -50.83
#